data_AF-A0A2D9BEU6-F1
#
_entry.id   AF-A0A2D9BEU6-F1
#
_cell.length_a   1.000
_cell.length_b   1.000
_cell.length_c   1.000
_cell.angle_alpha   90.00
_cell.angle_beta   90.00
_cell.angle_gamma   90.00
#
_symmetry.space_group_name_H-M   'P 1'
#
loop_
_entity.id
_entity.type
_entity.pdbx_description
1 polymer ?
#
loop_
_entity_poly.entity_id
_entity_poly.type
_entity_poly.pdbx_seq_one_letter_code
_entity_poly.pdbx_strand_id
1 'polypeptide(L)'
;MFILERTDDLSVNYYYSSPGSGTSVAKIDLKPLTKFTKAFFCFTWSPDKITLSIVPRGIDDAKLITAEGSESKKQIRVGNDGSIYFIGDENVSVMNVSIYQRGKEVLSSTALEAWMNTKSAIEILGAGKSENEYIHECVVTNLSLSIMVTGFESYLKKRFLELEEEGIAANTDKLFDSILSSKEKKNNFQKVIIEEAMQGKISILKYIVQNRRINFQNFNDLKKAFKKTYGLTLTSAKIDSSLIVPIKKYLVYRHRIIHVSPLMGLLNQPDVPPDEPVFPKESLKREALGVFNEFITLFHNATLKLEKLD
;
A
#
# COMPACT_ATOMS: atom_id res chain seq x y z
N MET A 1 5.80 0.68 -14.71
CA MET A 1 6.42 -0.14 -15.78
C MET A 1 5.35 -0.53 -16.79
N PHE A 2 5.69 -0.70 -18.06
CA PHE A 2 4.78 -1.29 -19.04
C PHE A 2 5.41 -2.47 -19.80
N ILE A 3 4.57 -3.38 -20.28
CA ILE A 3 4.95 -4.50 -21.15
C ILE A 3 3.97 -4.55 -22.32
N LEU A 4 4.49 -4.67 -23.54
CA LEU A 4 3.71 -4.96 -24.72
C LEU A 4 4.03 -6.38 -25.17
N GLU A 5 3.04 -7.25 -25.16
CA GLU A 5 3.17 -8.68 -25.48
C GLU A 5 2.27 -9.01 -26.67
N ARG A 6 2.80 -9.71 -27.67
CA ARG A 6 2.01 -10.34 -28.71
C ARG A 6 1.90 -11.82 -28.40
N THR A 7 0.68 -12.32 -28.30
CA THR A 7 0.38 -13.72 -27.97
C THR A 7 0.23 -14.58 -29.23
N ASP A 8 0.35 -15.90 -29.04
CA ASP A 8 0.18 -16.89 -30.12
C ASP A 8 -1.25 -16.88 -30.71
N ASP A 9 -2.24 -16.44 -29.92
CA ASP A 9 -3.63 -16.29 -30.35
C ASP A 9 -3.88 -15.04 -31.23
N LEU A 10 -2.81 -14.37 -31.69
CA LEU A 10 -2.84 -13.12 -32.46
C LEU A 10 -3.47 -11.95 -31.71
N SER A 11 -3.30 -11.88 -30.39
CA SER A 11 -3.65 -10.68 -29.63
C SER A 11 -2.42 -9.84 -29.29
N VAL A 12 -2.66 -8.56 -28.99
CA VAL A 12 -1.68 -7.68 -28.35
C VAL A 12 -2.20 -7.30 -26.98
N ASN A 13 -1.40 -7.58 -25.96
CA ASN A 13 -1.64 -7.23 -24.58
C ASN A 13 -0.72 -6.07 -24.20
N TYR A 14 -1.30 -4.98 -23.71
CA TYR A 14 -0.58 -3.89 -23.06
C TYR A 14 -0.82 -3.99 -21.56
N TYR A 15 0.24 -4.34 -20.83
CA TYR A 15 0.25 -4.35 -19.38
C TYR A 15 0.87 -3.07 -18.84
N TYR A 16 0.26 -2.51 -17.81
CA TYR A 16 0.86 -1.46 -17.00
C TYR A 16 0.80 -1.88 -15.53
N SER A 17 1.91 -1.73 -14.83
CA SER A 17 2.00 -2.05 -13.40
C SER A 17 2.66 -0.93 -12.60
N SER A 18 2.04 -0.63 -11.46
CA SER A 18 2.61 0.19 -10.39
C SER A 18 2.27 -0.41 -9.01
N PRO A 19 3.08 -0.16 -7.96
CA PRO A 19 2.76 -0.61 -6.61
C PRO A 19 1.36 -0.19 -6.14
N GLY A 20 0.99 1.06 -6.40
CA GLY A 20 -0.26 1.66 -5.94
C GLY A 20 -1.49 1.28 -6.74
N SER A 21 -1.40 1.10 -8.05
CA SER A 21 -2.55 0.73 -8.90
C SER A 21 -2.66 -0.76 -9.20
N GLY A 22 -1.66 -1.56 -8.82
CA GLY A 22 -1.58 -2.95 -9.25
C GLY A 22 -1.28 -3.08 -10.75
N THR A 23 -1.63 -4.23 -11.32
CA THR A 23 -1.41 -4.54 -12.73
C THR A 23 -2.73 -4.53 -13.51
N SER A 24 -2.78 -3.72 -14.58
CA SER A 24 -3.89 -3.68 -15.52
C SER A 24 -3.45 -4.14 -16.91
N VAL A 25 -4.37 -4.70 -17.69
CA VAL A 25 -4.13 -5.17 -19.06
C VAL A 25 -5.20 -4.65 -20.02
N ALA A 26 -4.77 -4.09 -21.16
CA ALA A 26 -5.64 -3.79 -22.30
C ALA A 26 -5.30 -4.77 -23.44
N LYS A 27 -6.32 -5.47 -23.97
CA LYS A 27 -6.15 -6.53 -24.98
C LYS A 27 -6.85 -6.17 -26.29
N ILE A 28 -6.12 -6.21 -27.40
CA ILE A 28 -6.68 -6.11 -28.75
C ILE A 28 -6.49 -7.45 -29.47
N ASP A 29 -7.58 -8.05 -29.96
CA ASP A 29 -7.52 -9.19 -30.88
C ASP A 29 -7.23 -8.69 -32.30
N LEU A 30 -6.16 -9.21 -32.92
CA LEU A 30 -5.78 -8.85 -34.29
C LEU A 30 -6.43 -9.74 -35.35
N LYS A 31 -7.06 -10.87 -34.99
CA LYS A 31 -7.72 -11.78 -35.95
C LYS A 31 -8.74 -11.11 -36.87
N PRO A 32 -9.58 -10.17 -36.40
CA PRO A 32 -10.56 -9.51 -37.26
C PRO A 32 -9.96 -8.52 -38.25
N LEU A 33 -8.65 -8.24 -38.15
CA LEU A 33 -8.01 -7.18 -38.91
C LEU A 33 -7.49 -7.71 -40.25
N THR A 34 -7.67 -6.89 -41.30
CA THR A 34 -6.99 -7.10 -42.59
C THR A 34 -5.48 -7.19 -42.36
N LYS A 35 -4.80 -8.10 -43.05
CA LYS A 35 -3.36 -8.28 -42.92
C LYS A 35 -2.62 -6.97 -43.22
N PHE A 36 -1.73 -6.57 -42.31
CA PHE A 36 -0.87 -5.40 -42.46
C PHE A 36 0.57 -5.74 -42.09
N THR A 37 1.52 -4.96 -42.60
CA THR A 37 2.96 -5.11 -42.32
C THR A 37 3.50 -4.03 -41.37
N LYS A 38 2.75 -2.96 -41.16
CA LYS A 38 3.09 -1.85 -40.27
C LYS A 38 1.86 -1.43 -39.48
N ALA A 39 2.05 -0.98 -38.25
CA ALA A 39 1.00 -0.38 -37.43
C ALA A 39 1.59 0.68 -36.51
N PHE A 40 0.77 1.67 -36.15
CA PHE A 40 1.06 2.58 -35.04
C PHE A 40 0.37 2.08 -33.78
N PHE A 41 1.10 2.14 -32.67
CA PHE A 41 0.61 1.83 -31.34
C PHE A 41 0.58 3.14 -30.54
N CYS A 42 -0.55 3.39 -29.90
CA CYS A 42 -0.69 4.44 -28.90
C CYS A 42 -1.13 3.76 -27.61
N PHE A 43 -0.50 4.12 -26.50
CA PHE A 43 -0.86 3.63 -25.19
C PHE A 43 -0.93 4.80 -24.22
N THR A 44 -1.95 4.80 -23.37
CA THR A 44 -2.10 5.77 -22.30
C THR A 44 -2.28 5.05 -20.98
N TRP A 45 -1.89 5.69 -19.89
CA TRP A 45 -2.09 5.15 -18.55
C TRP A 45 -2.38 6.27 -17.55
N SER A 46 -3.22 5.93 -16.59
CA SER A 46 -3.45 6.62 -15.33
C SER A 46 -3.61 5.56 -14.24
N PRO A 47 -3.65 5.94 -12.95
CA PRO A 47 -3.97 5.00 -11.87
C PRO A 47 -5.31 4.27 -12.06
N ASP A 48 -6.27 4.90 -12.73
CA ASP A 48 -7.63 4.39 -12.87
C ASP A 48 -7.88 3.69 -14.22
N LYS A 49 -7.11 4.02 -15.26
CA LYS A 49 -7.40 3.57 -16.62
C LYS A 49 -6.14 3.45 -17.45
N ILE A 50 -6.07 2.38 -18.24
CA ILE A 50 -5.11 2.26 -19.33
C ILE A 50 -5.85 2.08 -20.64
N THR A 51 -5.27 2.54 -21.73
CA THR A 51 -5.79 2.29 -23.08
C THR A 51 -4.68 1.82 -23.99
N LEU A 52 -5.02 0.89 -24.88
CA LEU A 52 -4.20 0.49 -26.00
C LEU A 52 -4.97 0.82 -27.27
N SER A 53 -4.33 1.51 -28.20
CA SER A 53 -4.90 1.78 -29.51
C SER A 53 -3.93 1.41 -30.62
N ILE A 54 -4.45 0.81 -31.68
CA ILE A 54 -3.69 0.33 -32.83
C ILE A 54 -4.31 0.88 -34.12
N VAL A 55 -3.47 1.40 -35.01
CA VAL A 55 -3.84 1.80 -36.36
C VAL A 55 -2.97 1.04 -37.37
N PRO A 56 -3.54 0.11 -38.14
CA PRO A 56 -2.84 -0.52 -39.26
C PRO A 56 -2.40 0.53 -40.30
N ARG A 57 -1.21 0.34 -40.90
CA ARG A 57 -0.66 1.22 -41.93
C ARG A 57 -0.62 0.51 -43.28
N GLY A 58 -0.93 1.27 -44.34
CA GLY A 58 -0.98 0.75 -45.71
C GLY A 58 -2.28 0.03 -46.06
N ILE A 59 -3.34 0.25 -45.28
CA ILE A 59 -4.71 -0.17 -45.59
C ILE A 59 -5.56 1.09 -45.75
N ASP A 60 -6.23 1.21 -46.88
CA ASP A 60 -7.17 2.30 -47.13
C ASP A 60 -8.35 2.19 -46.13
N ASP A 61 -8.77 3.33 -45.56
CA ASP A 61 -9.82 3.42 -44.54
C ASP A 61 -9.57 2.59 -43.25
N ALA A 62 -8.30 2.36 -42.90
CA ALA A 62 -7.95 1.69 -41.65
C ALA A 62 -8.53 2.41 -40.41
N LYS A 63 -9.38 1.72 -39.65
CA LYS A 63 -9.96 2.26 -38.42
C LYS A 63 -9.02 2.10 -37.24
N LEU A 64 -9.03 3.10 -36.34
CA LEU A 64 -8.41 3.00 -35.02
C LEU A 64 -9.13 1.94 -34.21
N ILE A 65 -8.39 0.93 -33.73
CA ILE A 65 -8.90 -0.06 -32.79
C ILE A 65 -8.41 0.34 -31.42
N THR A 66 -9.30 0.40 -30.44
CA THR A 66 -8.97 0.76 -29.06
C THR A 66 -9.52 -0.28 -28.10
N ALA A 67 -8.71 -0.66 -27.12
CA ALA A 67 -9.10 -1.44 -25.97
C ALA A 67 -8.86 -0.64 -24.69
N GLU A 68 -9.82 -0.73 -23.78
CA GLU A 68 -9.67 -0.22 -22.42
C GLU A 68 -9.13 -1.32 -21.51
N GLY A 69 -8.34 -0.92 -20.52
CA GLY A 69 -7.75 -1.85 -19.58
C GLY A 69 -8.72 -2.36 -18.53
N SER A 70 -8.51 -3.60 -18.12
CA SER A 70 -9.11 -4.21 -16.93
C SER A 70 -8.03 -4.69 -15.97
N GLU A 71 -8.41 -5.01 -14.73
CA GLU A 71 -7.49 -5.62 -13.77
C GLU A 71 -6.95 -6.96 -14.30
N SER A 72 -5.64 -7.15 -14.21
CA SER A 72 -5.00 -8.38 -14.65
C SER A 72 -4.91 -9.41 -13.54
N LYS A 73 -5.27 -10.66 -13.86
CA LYS A 73 -5.00 -11.82 -12.99
C LYS A 73 -3.49 -12.10 -12.86
N LYS A 74 -2.70 -11.68 -13.84
CA LYS A 74 -1.23 -11.75 -13.85
C LYS A 74 -0.68 -10.46 -13.26
N GLN A 75 -0.07 -10.55 -12.08
CA GLN A 75 0.62 -9.43 -11.46
C GLN A 75 2.04 -9.35 -11.98
N ILE A 76 2.49 -8.14 -12.31
CA ILE A 76 3.84 -7.90 -12.78
C ILE A 76 4.51 -6.96 -11.79
N ARG A 77 5.66 -7.35 -11.25
CA ARG A 77 6.38 -6.59 -10.22
C ARG A 77 7.83 -6.40 -10.61
N VAL A 78 8.42 -5.29 -10.16
CA VAL A 78 9.86 -5.04 -10.29
C VAL A 78 10.48 -5.22 -8.91
N GLY A 79 11.48 -6.09 -8.79
CA GLY A 79 12.21 -6.27 -7.56
C GLY A 79 13.22 -5.14 -7.31
N ASN A 80 13.72 -5.07 -6.08
CA ASN A 80 14.82 -4.18 -5.68
C ASN A 80 16.12 -4.46 -6.46
N ASP A 81 16.22 -5.62 -7.10
CA ASP A 81 17.33 -6.04 -7.96
C ASP A 81 17.13 -5.63 -9.43
N GLY A 82 16.00 -4.99 -9.77
CA GLY A 82 15.62 -4.63 -11.14
C GLY A 82 15.01 -5.80 -11.94
N SER A 83 14.90 -6.99 -11.35
CA SER A 83 14.29 -8.15 -12.01
C SER A 83 12.77 -7.96 -12.13
N ILE A 84 12.19 -8.44 -13.24
CA ILE A 84 10.75 -8.45 -13.46
C ILE A 84 10.18 -9.81 -13.04
N TYR A 85 9.21 -9.79 -12.14
CA TYR A 85 8.53 -10.97 -11.63
C TYR A 85 7.10 -11.02 -12.14
N PHE A 86 6.71 -12.18 -12.66
CA PHE A 86 5.34 -12.49 -13.06
C PHE A 86 4.73 -13.39 -12.00
N ILE A 87 3.62 -12.94 -11.40
CA ILE A 87 2.99 -13.59 -10.26
C ILE A 87 1.54 -13.88 -10.60
N GLY A 88 1.15 -15.13 -10.38
CA GLY A 88 -0.19 -15.60 -10.72
C GLY A 88 -0.40 -15.73 -12.23
N ASP A 89 -1.57 -16.27 -12.56
CA ASP A 89 -2.06 -16.42 -13.93
C ASP A 89 -3.59 -16.64 -13.87
N GLU A 90 -4.26 -16.84 -15.01
CA GLU A 90 -5.71 -17.05 -15.07
C GLU A 90 -6.22 -18.17 -14.13
N ASN A 91 -5.36 -19.15 -13.84
CA ASN A 91 -5.64 -20.32 -13.01
C ASN A 91 -4.87 -20.36 -11.68
N VAL A 92 -4.07 -19.34 -11.36
CA VAL A 92 -3.22 -19.33 -10.16
C VAL A 92 -3.44 -18.04 -9.38
N SER A 93 -4.15 -18.14 -8.25
CA SER A 93 -4.28 -17.04 -7.29
C SER A 93 -3.16 -17.09 -6.27
N VAL A 94 -2.47 -15.96 -6.07
CA VAL A 94 -1.38 -15.82 -5.09
C VAL A 94 -1.68 -14.63 -4.20
N MET A 95 -1.92 -14.86 -2.91
CA MET A 95 -2.31 -13.79 -1.96
C MET A 95 -1.14 -12.91 -1.51
N ASN A 96 0.08 -13.45 -1.47
CA ASN A 96 1.26 -12.73 -1.02
C ASN A 96 2.51 -13.36 -1.63
N VAL A 97 3.38 -12.53 -2.19
CA VAL A 97 4.68 -12.95 -2.67
C VAL A 97 5.74 -12.11 -2.01
N SER A 98 6.68 -12.77 -1.35
CA SER A 98 7.94 -12.18 -0.95
C SER A 98 9.06 -13.09 -1.45
N ILE A 99 9.99 -12.51 -2.19
CA ILE A 99 11.09 -13.27 -2.80
C ILE A 99 12.36 -12.85 -2.10
N TYR A 100 13.13 -13.86 -1.67
CA TYR A 100 14.42 -13.67 -1.02
C TYR A 100 15.52 -14.27 -1.89
N GLN A 101 16.56 -13.49 -2.17
CA GLN A 101 17.78 -13.99 -2.79
C GLN A 101 18.94 -13.75 -1.82
N ARG A 102 19.71 -14.82 -1.54
CA ARG A 102 20.86 -14.77 -0.61
C ARG A 102 20.51 -14.15 0.75
N GLY A 103 19.33 -14.47 1.29
CA GLY A 103 18.85 -13.97 2.58
C GLY A 103 18.37 -12.51 2.57
N LYS A 104 18.35 -11.82 1.42
CA LYS A 104 17.83 -10.46 1.28
C LYS A 104 16.51 -10.47 0.53
N GLU A 105 15.54 -9.70 1.01
CA GLU A 105 14.27 -9.51 0.33
C GLU A 105 14.49 -8.72 -0.97
N VAL A 106 14.25 -9.37 -2.11
CA VAL A 106 14.34 -8.75 -3.45
C VAL A 106 12.99 -8.31 -3.96
N LEU A 107 11.90 -8.94 -3.51
CA LEU A 107 10.54 -8.50 -3.80
C LEU A 107 9.72 -8.57 -2.52
N SER A 108 9.06 -7.46 -2.20
CA SER A 108 8.13 -7.35 -1.08
C SER A 108 6.71 -7.14 -1.58
N SER A 109 5.72 -7.53 -0.77
CA SER A 109 4.32 -7.17 -1.04
C SER A 109 4.10 -5.66 -1.04
N THR A 110 3.10 -5.19 -1.78
CA THR A 110 2.71 -3.78 -1.78
C THR A 110 2.02 -3.38 -0.47
N ALA A 111 1.84 -2.07 -0.26
CA ALA A 111 1.10 -1.52 0.84
C ALA A 111 -0.34 -2.07 0.85
N LEU A 112 -1.02 -2.00 -0.30
CA LEU A 112 -2.40 -2.46 -0.43
C LEU A 112 -2.52 -3.97 -0.19
N GLU A 113 -1.59 -4.77 -0.73
CA GLU A 113 -1.51 -6.21 -0.44
C GLU A 113 -1.28 -6.47 1.06
N ALA A 114 -0.40 -5.72 1.71
CA ALA A 114 -0.17 -5.85 3.16
C ALA A 114 -1.44 -5.57 3.97
N TRP A 115 -2.24 -4.58 3.57
CA TRP A 115 -3.54 -4.33 4.20
C TRP A 115 -4.57 -5.43 3.93
N MET A 116 -4.71 -5.88 2.68
CA MET A 116 -5.63 -6.95 2.33
C MET A 116 -5.30 -8.25 3.08
N ASN A 117 -4.01 -8.57 3.20
CA ASN A 117 -3.54 -9.70 4.00
C ASN A 117 -3.85 -9.54 5.49
N THR A 118 -3.80 -8.32 6.02
CA THR A 118 -4.21 -8.03 7.41
C THR A 118 -5.70 -8.35 7.61
N LYS A 119 -6.56 -7.97 6.65
CA LYS A 119 -7.99 -8.28 6.69
C LYS A 119 -8.25 -9.79 6.63
N SER A 120 -7.62 -10.49 5.70
CA SER A 120 -7.75 -11.94 5.57
C SER A 120 -7.28 -12.67 6.83
N ALA A 121 -6.19 -12.22 7.45
CA ALA A 121 -5.72 -12.81 8.71
C ALA A 121 -6.74 -12.64 9.85
N ILE A 122 -7.42 -11.49 9.93
CA ILE A 122 -8.49 -11.23 10.92
C ILE A 122 -9.71 -12.11 10.66
N GLU A 123 -10.09 -12.29 9.39
CA GLU A 123 -11.20 -13.16 8.99
C GLU A 123 -10.91 -14.62 9.35
N ILE A 124 -9.71 -15.11 9.04
CA ILE A 124 -9.26 -16.47 9.39
C ILE A 124 -9.24 -16.65 10.91
N LEU A 125 -8.70 -15.68 11.66
CA LEU A 125 -8.69 -15.72 13.12
C LEU A 125 -10.12 -15.78 13.68
N GLY A 126 -11.03 -15.00 13.11
CA GLY A 126 -12.44 -14.97 13.51
C GLY A 126 -13.23 -16.23 13.20
N ALA A 127 -12.76 -17.08 12.28
CA ALA A 127 -13.41 -18.35 11.94
C ALA A 127 -13.14 -19.46 12.99
N GLY A 128 -12.24 -19.22 13.95
CA GLY A 128 -11.97 -20.12 15.07
C GLY A 128 -13.21 -20.38 15.95
N LYS A 129 -13.18 -21.50 16.68
CA LYS A 129 -14.23 -21.89 17.64
C LYS A 129 -13.60 -22.32 18.96
N SER A 130 -14.33 -22.14 20.06
CA SER A 130 -13.91 -22.50 21.42
C SER A 130 -15.13 -22.88 22.26
N GLU A 131 -14.95 -23.78 23.22
CA GLU A 131 -15.97 -24.12 24.23
C GLU A 131 -16.25 -22.96 25.20
N ASN A 132 -15.29 -22.05 25.37
CA ASN A 132 -15.46 -20.84 26.16
C ASN A 132 -15.70 -19.64 25.23
N GLU A 133 -16.96 -19.42 24.85
CA GLU A 133 -17.37 -18.42 23.87
C GLU A 133 -16.96 -16.99 24.26
N TYR A 134 -17.15 -16.61 25.52
CA TYR A 134 -16.84 -15.25 26.00
C TYR A 134 -15.34 -14.97 25.98
N ILE A 135 -14.53 -15.88 26.53
CA ILE A 135 -13.06 -15.71 26.53
C ILE A 135 -12.54 -15.72 25.09
N HIS A 136 -13.08 -16.58 24.24
CA HIS A 136 -12.72 -16.62 22.83
C HIS A 136 -13.03 -15.31 22.12
N GLU A 137 -14.23 -14.75 22.29
CA GLU A 137 -14.62 -13.46 21.69
C GLU A 137 -13.67 -12.33 22.14
N CYS A 138 -13.36 -12.28 23.43
CA CYS A 138 -12.42 -11.30 24.00
C CYS A 138 -11.03 -11.41 23.36
N VAL A 139 -10.47 -12.62 23.31
CA VAL A 139 -9.14 -12.87 22.72
C VAL A 139 -9.13 -12.54 21.23
N VAL A 140 -10.11 -13.03 20.46
CA VAL A 140 -10.20 -12.79 19.02
C VAL A 140 -10.32 -11.30 18.72
N THR A 141 -11.14 -10.57 19.47
CA THR A 141 -11.31 -9.12 19.30
C THR A 141 -10.02 -8.37 19.62
N ASN A 142 -9.37 -8.68 20.75
CA ASN A 142 -8.13 -8.04 21.17
C ASN A 142 -6.97 -8.31 20.20
N LEU A 143 -6.83 -9.55 19.75
CA LEU A 143 -5.83 -9.92 18.74
C LEU A 143 -6.12 -9.25 17.40
N SER A 144 -7.39 -9.19 17.00
CA SER A 144 -7.79 -8.52 15.75
C SER A 144 -7.46 -7.02 15.79
N LEU A 145 -7.72 -6.31 16.90
CA LEU A 145 -7.28 -4.92 17.09
C LEU A 145 -5.76 -4.77 17.00
N SER A 146 -5.01 -5.69 17.60
CA SER A 146 -3.55 -5.68 17.54
C SER A 146 -3.01 -5.90 16.12
N ILE A 147 -3.64 -6.81 15.37
CA ILE A 147 -3.34 -7.11 13.97
C ILE A 147 -3.68 -5.90 13.09
N MET A 148 -4.87 -5.29 13.26
CA MET A 148 -5.30 -4.10 12.51
C MET A 148 -4.32 -2.94 12.67
N VAL A 149 -3.92 -2.62 13.90
CA VAL A 149 -2.96 -1.53 14.16
C VAL A 149 -1.60 -1.81 13.52
N THR A 150 -1.15 -3.07 13.57
CA THR A 150 0.13 -3.48 12.94
C THR A 150 0.04 -3.39 11.41
N GLY A 151 -1.07 -3.87 10.84
CA GLY A 151 -1.35 -3.78 9.40
C GLY A 151 -1.47 -2.34 8.90
N PHE A 152 -2.11 -1.48 9.69
CA PHE A 152 -2.22 -0.05 9.41
C PHE A 152 -0.86 0.64 9.36
N GLU A 153 0.00 0.39 10.35
CA GLU A 153 1.36 0.93 10.37
C GLU A 153 2.19 0.39 9.19
N SER A 154 2.08 -0.92 8.90
CA SER A 154 2.77 -1.57 7.79
C SER A 154 2.36 -0.97 6.45
N TYR A 155 1.05 -0.80 6.23
CA TYR A 155 0.49 -0.13 5.05
C TYR A 155 1.07 1.27 4.89
N LEU A 156 1.02 2.10 5.94
CA LEU A 156 1.48 3.50 5.86
C LEU A 156 2.98 3.59 5.58
N LYS A 157 3.80 2.74 6.20
CA LYS A 157 5.25 2.67 5.94
C LYS A 157 5.54 2.27 4.51
N LYS A 158 4.89 1.21 4.01
CA LYS A 158 5.08 0.73 2.65
C LYS A 158 4.64 1.79 1.65
N ARG A 159 3.43 2.35 1.81
CA ARG A 159 2.90 3.37 0.90
C ARG A 159 3.80 4.61 0.85
N PHE A 160 4.39 5.00 1.99
CA PHE A 160 5.34 6.11 2.04
C PHE A 160 6.60 5.86 1.18
N LEU A 161 7.06 4.62 1.08
CA LEU A 161 8.22 4.25 0.24
C LEU A 161 7.82 4.02 -1.22
N GLU A 162 6.68 3.38 -1.48
CA GLU A 162 6.16 3.12 -2.83
C GLU A 162 5.99 4.39 -3.66
N LEU A 163 5.68 5.53 -3.04
CA LEU A 163 5.56 6.80 -3.75
C LEU A 163 6.87 7.19 -4.45
N GLU A 164 8.02 6.96 -3.81
CA GLU A 164 9.33 7.17 -4.43
C GLU A 164 9.53 6.21 -5.62
N GLU A 165 9.16 4.93 -5.44
CA GLU A 165 9.24 3.89 -6.48
C GLU A 165 8.29 4.16 -7.67
N GLU A 166 7.21 4.91 -7.44
CA GLU A 166 6.25 5.35 -8.46
C GLU A 166 6.70 6.58 -9.26
N GLY A 167 7.83 7.18 -8.87
CA GLY A 167 8.39 8.39 -9.48
C GLY A 167 7.89 9.70 -8.87
N ILE A 168 7.30 9.67 -7.66
CA ILE A 168 6.89 10.88 -6.95
C ILE A 168 8.10 11.49 -6.24
N ALA A 169 8.37 12.78 -6.48
CA ALA A 169 9.49 13.48 -5.85
C ALA A 169 9.36 13.51 -4.32
N ALA A 170 10.32 12.91 -3.63
CA ALA A 170 10.45 13.04 -2.19
C ALA A 170 11.24 14.30 -1.82
N ASN A 171 10.64 15.21 -1.04
CA ASN A 171 11.35 16.34 -0.46
C ASN A 171 12.04 15.93 0.87
N THR A 172 13.21 15.32 0.74
CA THR A 172 14.00 14.78 1.86
C THR A 172 14.51 15.87 2.80
N ASP A 173 14.86 17.06 2.29
CA ASP A 173 15.31 18.19 3.12
C ASP A 173 14.21 18.67 4.08
N LYS A 174 12.99 18.88 3.58
CA LYS A 174 11.84 19.25 4.43
C LYS A 174 11.50 18.14 5.41
N LEU A 175 11.71 16.88 5.05
CA LEU A 175 11.52 15.75 5.96
C LEU A 175 12.55 15.79 7.09
N PHE A 176 13.85 15.92 6.77
CA PHE A 176 14.92 16.06 7.77
C PHE A 176 14.63 17.18 8.75
N ASP A 177 14.11 18.30 8.25
CA ASP A 177 13.74 19.42 9.08
C ASP A 177 12.70 19.11 10.17
N SER A 178 11.86 18.11 9.91
CA SER A 178 10.78 17.70 10.80
C SER A 178 11.12 16.52 11.71
N ILE A 179 12.03 15.64 11.28
CA ILE A 179 12.38 14.42 12.03
C ILE A 179 13.66 14.55 12.85
N LEU A 180 14.57 15.46 12.48
CA LEU A 180 15.82 15.68 13.21
C LEU A 180 15.63 16.72 14.32
N SER A 181 16.13 16.38 15.51
CA SER A 181 16.19 17.30 16.63
C SER A 181 17.19 18.44 16.36
N SER A 182 17.05 19.57 17.07
CA SER A 182 18.00 20.70 16.97
C SER A 182 19.45 20.28 17.26
N LYS A 183 19.66 19.28 18.12
CA LYS A 183 20.98 18.72 18.43
C LYS A 183 21.54 17.93 17.25
N GLU A 184 20.73 17.08 16.63
CA GLU A 184 21.14 16.30 15.45
C GLU A 184 21.46 17.20 14.26
N LYS A 185 20.67 18.26 14.04
CA LYS A 185 20.94 19.26 12.99
C LYS A 185 22.29 19.96 13.21
N LYS A 186 22.57 20.41 14.44
CA LYS A 186 23.87 21.03 14.79
C LYS A 186 25.06 20.08 14.56
N ASN A 187 24.85 18.79 14.76
CA ASN A 187 25.87 17.76 14.56
C ASN A 187 25.95 17.25 13.11
N ASN A 188 25.28 17.91 12.15
CA ASN A 188 25.23 17.49 10.74
C ASN A 188 24.77 16.03 10.54
N PHE A 189 23.87 15.53 11.40
CA PHE A 189 23.41 14.15 11.34
C PHE A 189 22.70 13.81 10.02
N GLN A 190 22.19 14.82 9.31
CA GLN A 190 21.70 14.67 7.94
C GLN A 190 22.74 14.05 7.00
N LYS A 191 24.01 14.51 7.07
CA LYS A 191 25.09 13.97 6.23
C LYS A 191 25.37 12.51 6.57
N VAL A 192 25.38 12.17 7.86
CA VAL A 192 25.56 10.80 8.34
C VAL A 192 24.48 9.88 7.76
N ILE A 193 23.22 10.30 7.79
CA ILE A 193 22.11 9.51 7.21
C ILE A 193 22.30 9.32 5.70
N ILE A 194 22.69 10.36 4.96
CA ILE A 194 22.91 10.28 3.51
C ILE A 194 24.07 9.32 3.22
N GLU A 195 25.18 9.45 3.92
CA GLU A 195 26.37 8.60 3.75
C GLU A 195 26.05 7.12 4.06
N GLU A 196 25.33 6.85 5.15
CA GLU A 196 24.94 5.48 5.51
C GLU A 196 23.93 4.87 4.53
N ALA A 197 22.98 5.66 4.02
CA ALA A 197 22.05 5.20 2.98
C ALA A 197 22.81 4.84 1.68
N MET A 198 23.78 5.66 1.28
CA MET A 198 24.63 5.41 0.12
C MET A 198 25.49 4.15 0.30
N GLN A 199 26.13 3.97 1.47
CA GLN A 199 26.90 2.77 1.79
C GLN A 199 26.02 1.51 1.77
N GLY A 200 24.79 1.61 2.29
CA GLY A 200 23.80 0.55 2.27
C GLY A 200 23.18 0.27 0.90
N LYS A 201 23.43 1.12 -0.11
CA LYS A 201 22.79 1.09 -1.43
C LYS A 201 21.25 1.07 -1.34
N ILE A 202 20.70 1.87 -0.44
CA ILE A 202 19.26 2.06 -0.26
C ILE A 202 18.90 3.54 -0.38
N SER A 203 17.63 3.85 -0.64
CA SER A 203 17.18 5.25 -0.65
C SER A 203 17.22 5.85 0.76
N ILE A 204 17.34 7.18 0.81
CA ILE A 204 17.34 7.93 2.07
C ILE A 204 16.04 7.67 2.84
N LEU A 205 14.90 7.64 2.15
CA LEU A 205 13.61 7.35 2.78
C LEU A 205 13.56 5.94 3.37
N LYS A 206 14.05 4.94 2.63
CA LYS A 206 14.12 3.56 3.11
C LYS A 206 14.98 3.46 4.37
N TYR A 207 16.13 4.13 4.40
CA TYR A 207 16.97 4.20 5.59
C TYR A 207 16.23 4.84 6.78
N ILE A 208 15.55 5.97 6.57
CA ILE A 208 14.78 6.69 7.62
C ILE A 208 13.69 5.80 8.21
N VAL A 209 12.94 5.09 7.37
CA VAL A 209 11.86 4.18 7.79
C VAL A 209 12.40 2.96 8.53
N GLN A 210 13.47 2.33 8.03
CA GLN A 210 14.10 1.16 8.67
C GLN A 210 14.66 1.50 10.06
N ASN A 211 15.23 2.70 10.22
CA ASN A 211 15.75 3.20 11.49
C ASN A 211 14.69 3.83 12.39
N ARG A 212 13.39 3.61 12.10
CA ARG A 212 12.23 4.01 12.92
C ARG A 212 12.23 5.49 13.30
N ARG A 213 12.74 6.35 12.43
CA ARG A 213 12.79 7.81 12.66
C ARG A 213 11.42 8.49 12.52
N ILE A 214 10.43 7.77 11.97
CA ILE A 214 9.04 8.21 11.85
C ILE A 214 8.15 7.19 12.54
N ASN A 215 7.31 7.65 13.48
CA ASN A 215 6.27 6.83 14.09
C ASN A 215 4.95 6.98 13.32
N PHE A 216 4.66 6.02 12.43
CA PHE A 216 3.44 6.04 11.62
C PHE A 216 2.15 5.76 12.43
N GLN A 217 2.27 5.31 13.68
CA GLN A 217 1.12 5.23 14.60
C GLN A 217 0.84 6.60 15.26
N ASN A 218 1.80 7.52 15.29
CA ASN A 218 1.56 8.87 15.77
C ASN A 218 1.02 9.75 14.64
N PHE A 219 -0.25 10.16 14.73
CA PHE A 219 -0.90 10.99 13.71
C PHE A 219 -0.20 12.32 13.44
N ASN A 220 0.49 12.91 14.42
CA ASN A 220 1.23 14.15 14.19
C ASN A 220 2.49 13.87 13.37
N ASP A 221 3.20 12.78 13.67
CA ASP A 221 4.40 12.38 12.92
C ASP A 221 4.02 11.91 11.51
N LEU A 222 2.95 11.13 11.38
CA LEU A 222 2.36 10.73 10.10
C LEU A 222 2.01 11.94 9.22
N LYS A 223 1.23 12.88 9.77
CA LYS A 223 0.84 14.12 9.07
C LYS A 223 2.07 14.91 8.62
N LYS A 224 3.06 15.06 9.50
CA LYS A 224 4.30 15.79 9.20
C LYS A 224 5.09 15.08 8.11
N ALA A 225 5.30 13.77 8.21
CA ALA A 225 6.07 12.98 7.27
C ALA A 225 5.51 13.08 5.84
N PHE A 226 4.22 12.76 5.65
CA PHE A 226 3.60 12.83 4.31
C PHE A 226 3.51 14.26 3.77
N LYS A 227 3.16 15.24 4.61
CA LYS A 227 3.08 16.64 4.17
C LYS A 227 4.45 17.20 3.77
N LYS A 228 5.49 16.91 4.54
CA LYS A 228 6.83 17.45 4.29
C LYS A 228 7.53 16.77 3.12
N THR A 229 7.31 15.47 2.96
CA THR A 229 7.94 14.68 1.89
C THR A 229 7.20 14.81 0.57
N TYR A 230 5.87 14.71 0.58
CA TYR A 230 5.05 14.59 -0.63
C TYR A 230 3.95 15.65 -0.77
N GLY A 231 3.88 16.63 0.13
CA GLY A 231 2.81 17.64 0.12
C GLY A 231 1.42 17.11 0.51
N LEU A 232 1.27 15.81 0.77
CA LEU A 232 -0.01 15.18 1.07
C LEU A 232 -0.46 15.48 2.50
N THR A 233 -1.70 15.93 2.66
CA THR A 233 -2.34 16.14 3.97
C THR A 233 -3.53 15.19 4.18
N LEU A 234 -3.87 14.89 5.44
CA LEU A 234 -5.07 14.08 5.72
C LEU A 234 -6.35 14.80 5.27
N THR A 235 -6.40 16.12 5.37
CA THR A 235 -7.54 16.92 4.92
C THR A 235 -7.72 16.85 3.40
N SER A 236 -6.63 16.95 2.62
CA SER A 236 -6.70 16.75 1.16
C SER A 236 -7.10 15.32 0.79
N ALA A 237 -6.85 14.34 1.66
CA ALA A 237 -7.33 12.97 1.52
C ALA A 237 -8.79 12.75 1.97
N LYS A 238 -9.51 13.82 2.36
CA LYS A 238 -10.88 13.75 2.93
C LYS A 238 -10.96 12.92 4.22
N ILE A 239 -9.89 12.88 5.00
CA ILE A 239 -9.86 12.20 6.29
C ILE A 239 -10.04 13.25 7.40
N ASP A 240 -11.15 13.14 8.12
CA ASP A 240 -11.52 14.06 9.19
C ASP A 240 -11.45 13.43 10.60
N SER A 241 -11.95 14.15 11.60
CA SER A 241 -11.97 13.70 12.99
C SER A 241 -12.78 12.44 13.24
N SER A 242 -13.81 12.16 12.42
CA SER A 242 -14.66 10.97 12.58
C SER A 242 -13.88 9.67 12.36
N LEU A 243 -12.84 9.69 11.51
CA LEU A 243 -11.92 8.56 11.30
C LEU A 243 -10.72 8.61 12.24
N ILE A 244 -10.17 9.80 12.49
CA ILE A 244 -8.94 9.95 13.27
C ILE A 244 -9.16 9.61 14.75
N VAL A 245 -10.28 10.03 15.34
CA VAL A 245 -10.55 9.85 16.77
C VAL A 245 -10.67 8.36 17.14
N PRO A 246 -11.47 7.53 16.45
CA PRO A 246 -11.54 6.10 16.75
C PRO A 246 -10.20 5.38 16.51
N ILE A 247 -9.47 5.69 15.43
CA ILE A 247 -8.16 5.05 15.19
C ILE A 247 -7.20 5.34 16.35
N LYS A 248 -7.12 6.60 16.82
CA LYS A 248 -6.29 6.95 18.00
C LYS A 248 -6.68 6.12 19.23
N LYS A 249 -7.97 5.92 19.46
CA LYS A 249 -8.49 5.09 20.55
C LYS A 249 -8.02 3.64 20.40
N TYR A 250 -8.11 3.06 19.21
CA TYR A 250 -7.64 1.69 18.94
C TYR A 250 -6.12 1.53 19.06
N LEU A 251 -5.34 2.55 18.71
CA LEU A 251 -3.88 2.56 18.92
C LEU A 251 -3.52 2.46 20.41
N VAL A 252 -4.23 3.21 21.27
CA VAL A 252 -4.08 3.11 22.73
C VAL A 252 -4.48 1.74 23.22
N TYR A 253 -5.58 1.17 22.72
CA TYR A 253 -6.04 -0.17 23.09
C TYR A 253 -5.01 -1.24 22.72
N ARG A 254 -4.42 -1.18 21.53
CA ARG A 254 -3.36 -2.10 21.12
C ARG A 254 -2.16 -2.05 22.06
N HIS A 255 -1.74 -0.86 22.49
CA HIS A 255 -0.65 -0.73 23.47
C HIS A 255 -0.99 -1.51 24.75
N ARG A 256 -2.20 -1.37 25.26
CA ARG A 256 -2.66 -2.10 26.44
C ARG A 256 -2.77 -3.60 26.22
N ILE A 257 -3.35 -4.05 25.12
CA ILE A 257 -3.50 -5.47 24.80
C ILE A 257 -2.13 -6.17 24.79
N ILE A 258 -1.12 -5.52 24.21
CA ILE A 258 0.23 -6.09 24.07
C ILE A 258 1.04 -6.02 25.35
N HIS A 259 0.90 -4.96 26.15
CA HIS A 259 1.68 -4.80 27.38
C HIS A 259 1.00 -5.34 28.63
N VAL A 260 -0.32 -5.56 28.61
CA VAL A 260 -1.09 -6.05 29.76
C VAL A 260 -1.53 -7.50 29.56
N SER A 261 -2.50 -7.75 28.66
CA SER A 261 -2.98 -9.10 28.38
C SER A 261 -3.93 -9.15 27.17
N PRO A 262 -3.85 -10.18 26.30
CA PRO A 262 -4.88 -10.48 25.32
C PRO A 262 -6.23 -10.86 25.92
N LEU A 263 -6.28 -11.25 27.21
CA LEU A 263 -7.50 -11.58 27.95
C LEU A 263 -8.13 -10.36 28.64
N MET A 264 -7.62 -9.16 28.37
CA MET A 264 -8.11 -7.95 29.01
C MET A 264 -9.57 -7.69 28.63
N GLY A 265 -10.48 -7.87 29.59
CA GLY A 265 -11.92 -7.68 29.39
C GLY A 265 -12.36 -6.22 29.30
N LEU A 266 -11.50 -5.25 29.67
CA LEU A 266 -11.83 -3.82 29.66
C LEU A 266 -10.70 -2.97 29.05
N LEU A 267 -10.96 -2.38 27.88
CA LEU A 267 -9.97 -1.69 27.05
C LEU A 267 -9.62 -0.25 27.48
N ASN A 268 -10.45 0.40 28.29
CA ASN A 268 -10.26 1.78 28.80
C ASN A 268 -10.24 1.88 30.34
N GLN A 269 -9.99 0.79 31.08
CA GLN A 269 -9.94 0.75 32.55
C GLN A 269 -9.32 1.97 33.29
N PRO A 270 -8.14 2.55 32.93
CA PRO A 270 -7.60 3.74 33.61
C PRO A 270 -8.44 5.00 33.43
N ASP A 271 -9.21 5.09 32.35
CA ASP A 271 -10.05 6.22 32.00
C ASP A 271 -11.48 6.06 32.58
N VAL A 272 -11.74 4.94 33.26
CA VAL A 272 -13.01 4.62 33.91
C VAL A 272 -12.83 4.73 35.43
N PRO A 273 -13.52 5.65 36.13
CA PRO A 273 -14.33 6.79 35.63
C PRO A 273 -13.50 7.98 35.12
N PRO A 274 -14.00 8.86 34.21
CA PRO A 274 -15.41 9.13 33.90
C PRO A 274 -16.00 8.49 32.63
N ASP A 275 -15.21 7.79 31.80
CA ASP A 275 -15.70 7.25 30.52
C ASP A 275 -16.55 5.96 30.69
N GLU A 276 -17.35 5.63 29.67
CA GLU A 276 -18.07 4.35 29.63
C GLU A 276 -17.13 3.16 29.39
N PRO A 277 -17.33 2.01 30.07
CA PRO A 277 -16.52 0.81 29.87
C PRO A 277 -16.58 0.28 28.43
N VAL A 278 -15.40 0.04 27.83
CA VAL A 278 -15.28 -0.54 26.48
C VAL A 278 -14.83 -2.00 26.56
N PHE A 279 -15.75 -2.89 26.17
CA PHE A 279 -15.54 -4.34 26.17
C PHE A 279 -15.11 -4.84 24.77
N PRO A 280 -14.21 -5.84 24.69
CA PRO A 280 -13.77 -6.43 23.44
C PRO A 280 -14.80 -7.43 22.89
N LYS A 281 -15.75 -6.91 22.11
CA LYS A 281 -16.81 -7.68 21.44
C LYS A 281 -16.68 -7.68 19.92
N GLU A 282 -17.37 -8.60 19.25
CA GLU A 282 -17.42 -8.69 17.79
C GLU A 282 -17.85 -7.39 17.11
N SER A 283 -18.76 -6.63 17.72
CA SER A 283 -19.18 -5.31 17.23
C SER A 283 -18.03 -4.31 17.18
N LEU A 284 -17.18 -4.28 18.22
CA LEU A 284 -16.00 -3.41 18.29
C LEU A 284 -14.99 -3.79 17.20
N LYS A 285 -14.76 -5.10 17.00
CA LYS A 285 -13.90 -5.60 15.92
C LYS A 285 -14.38 -5.11 14.55
N ARG A 286 -15.69 -5.23 14.28
CA ARG A 286 -16.31 -4.83 13.01
C ARG A 286 -16.25 -3.32 12.78
N GLU A 287 -16.56 -2.53 13.81
CA GLU A 287 -16.46 -1.07 13.77
C GLU A 287 -15.01 -0.65 13.47
N ALA A 288 -14.04 -1.18 14.21
CA ALA A 288 -12.63 -0.87 14.01
C ALA A 288 -12.17 -1.21 12.59
N LEU A 289 -12.54 -2.39 12.09
CA LEU A 289 -12.21 -2.82 10.73
C LEU A 289 -12.78 -1.86 9.68
N GLY A 290 -14.03 -1.42 9.86
CA GLY A 290 -14.68 -0.42 9.00
C GLY A 290 -13.90 0.90 8.96
N VAL A 291 -13.57 1.45 10.14
CA VAL A 291 -12.84 2.72 10.25
C VAL A 291 -11.44 2.64 9.63
N PHE A 292 -10.67 1.58 9.91
CA PHE A 292 -9.34 1.41 9.33
C PHE A 292 -9.40 1.25 7.81
N ASN A 293 -10.37 0.46 7.31
CA ASN A 293 -10.53 0.22 5.88
C ASN A 293 -10.93 1.49 5.13
N GLU A 294 -11.84 2.30 5.71
CA GLU A 294 -12.23 3.58 5.14
C GLU A 294 -11.05 4.56 5.10
N PHE A 295 -10.30 4.68 6.20
CA PHE A 295 -9.09 5.51 6.23
C PHE A 295 -8.11 5.09 5.13
N ILE A 296 -7.78 3.80 5.04
CA ILE A 296 -6.80 3.30 4.07
C ILE A 296 -7.28 3.56 2.65
N THR A 297 -8.57 3.33 2.36
CA THR A 297 -9.14 3.59 1.03
C THR A 297 -9.02 5.06 0.65
N LEU A 298 -9.45 5.98 1.53
CA LEU A 298 -9.37 7.41 1.29
C LEU A 298 -7.92 7.89 1.13
N PHE A 299 -7.04 7.41 2.01
CA PHE A 299 -5.62 7.76 1.97
C PHE A 299 -4.96 7.23 0.69
N HIS A 300 -5.18 5.97 0.33
CA HIS A 300 -4.66 5.35 -0.89
C HIS A 300 -5.07 6.15 -2.12
N ASN A 301 -6.37 6.43 -2.26
CA ASN A 301 -6.90 7.18 -3.39
C ASN A 301 -6.34 8.61 -3.47
N ALA A 302 -6.04 9.24 -2.33
CA ALA A 302 -5.39 10.54 -2.31
C ALA A 302 -3.93 10.46 -2.78
N THR A 303 -3.23 9.38 -2.42
CA THR A 303 -1.83 9.17 -2.85
C THR A 303 -1.70 8.89 -4.34
N LEU A 304 -2.70 8.25 -4.97
CA LEU A 304 -2.71 8.00 -6.42
C LEU A 304 -2.85 9.28 -7.25
N LYS A 305 -3.32 10.37 -6.64
CA LYS A 305 -3.52 11.68 -7.29
C LYS A 305 -2.31 12.60 -7.19
N LEU A 306 -1.22 12.14 -6.57
CA LEU A 306 0.02 12.91 -6.52
C LEU A 306 0.66 12.93 -7.91
N GLU A 307 1.15 14.11 -8.30
CA GLU A 307 1.81 14.31 -9.59
C GLU A 307 3.20 13.67 -9.58
N LYS A 308 3.53 13.00 -10.69
CA LYS A 308 4.85 12.43 -10.93
C LYS A 308 5.80 13.54 -11.38
N LEU A 309 7.10 13.36 -11.13
CA LEU A 309 8.11 14.18 -11.80
C LEU A 309 7.98 13.97 -13.32
N ASP A 310 7.83 15.06 -14.06
CA ASP A 310 8.07 15.11 -15.51
C ASP A 310 9.57 14.95 -15.81
#